data_AF-A0A2P7RFL9-F1
#
_entry.id   AF-A0A2P7RFL9-F1
#
_cell.length_a   1.000
_cell.length_b   1.000
_cell.length_c   1.000
_cell.angle_alpha   90.00
_cell.angle_beta   90.00
_cell.angle_gamma   90.00
#
_symmetry.space_group_name_H-M   'P 1'
#
loop_
_entity.id
_entity.type
_entity.pdbx_description
1 polymer ?
#
loop_
_entity_poly.entity_id
_entity_poly.type
_entity_poly.pdbx_seq_one_letter_code
_entity_poly.pdbx_strand_id
1 'polypeptide(L)'
;AEVSLASKGDSSLPMPLRRITVKRQEGDTITLVTNDLERPAVGIAALYKGRWQIELLFRWIKQHLRIRKFLGNTDNAIRLQLFAAMIAYALLRIAANANRIAMPILRFTDLVAQCLFER
;
A
#
# COMPACT_ATOMS: atom_id res chain seq x y z
N ALA A 1 -17.03 -11.59 -22.52
CA ALA A 1 -16.26 -10.71 -23.42
C ALA A 1 -14.79 -11.15 -23.37
N GLU A 2 -14.29 -11.79 -24.42
CA GLU A 2 -12.88 -12.15 -24.60
C GLU A 2 -12.01 -10.92 -24.87
N VAL A 3 -10.83 -10.84 -24.27
CA VAL A 3 -9.80 -9.85 -24.67
C VAL A 3 -8.68 -10.62 -25.30
N SER A 4 -8.35 -10.25 -26.53
CA SER A 4 -7.00 -10.44 -27.02
C SER A 4 -6.15 -9.34 -26.37
N LEU A 5 -5.22 -9.74 -25.51
CA LEU A 5 -4.09 -8.89 -25.20
C LEU A 5 -3.24 -8.88 -26.48
N ALA A 6 -2.73 -7.71 -26.88
CA ALA A 6 -1.84 -7.58 -28.03
C ALA A 6 -0.50 -8.28 -27.73
N SER A 7 -0.51 -9.61 -27.76
CA SER A 7 0.68 -10.44 -27.86
C SER A 7 1.18 -10.28 -29.28
N LYS A 8 2.40 -9.80 -29.42
CA LYS A 8 3.14 -9.86 -30.67
C LYS A 8 3.43 -11.34 -30.93
N GLY A 9 2.54 -12.01 -31.65
CA GLY A 9 2.63 -13.43 -32.01
C GLY A 9 1.88 -14.36 -31.06
N ASP A 10 1.56 -15.56 -31.57
CA ASP A 10 0.92 -16.73 -30.94
C ASP A 10 1.66 -17.29 -29.71
N SER A 11 2.31 -16.47 -28.89
CA SER A 11 2.91 -16.92 -27.64
C SER A 11 1.81 -17.22 -26.63
N SER A 12 1.55 -18.51 -26.43
CA SER A 12 0.75 -19.02 -25.32
C SER A 12 1.30 -18.46 -24.01
N LEU A 13 0.43 -17.79 -23.23
CA LEU A 13 0.82 -17.23 -21.95
C LEU A 13 1.21 -18.36 -20.99
N PRO A 14 2.26 -18.19 -20.16
CA PRO A 14 2.72 -19.25 -19.26
C PRO A 14 1.71 -19.60 -18.16
N MET A 15 0.65 -18.80 -17.98
CA MET A 15 -0.41 -19.03 -17.02
C MET A 15 -1.76 -18.53 -17.54
N PRO A 16 -2.88 -19.18 -17.16
CA PRO A 16 -4.21 -18.72 -17.52
C PRO A 16 -4.51 -17.39 -16.84
N LEU A 17 -5.07 -16.45 -17.60
CA LEU A 17 -5.49 -15.14 -17.12
C LEU A 17 -6.97 -14.93 -17.40
N ARG A 18 -7.63 -14.21 -16.50
CA ARG A 18 -9.02 -13.79 -16.60
C ARG A 18 -9.09 -12.28 -16.65
N ARG A 19 -9.86 -11.76 -17.62
CA ARG A 19 -10.23 -10.34 -17.67
C ARG A 19 -11.55 -10.11 -16.94
N ILE A 20 -11.60 -9.04 -16.15
CA ILE A 20 -12.80 -8.58 -15.45
C ILE A 20 -13.01 -7.11 -15.78
N THR A 21 -14.21 -6.75 -16.22
CA THR A 21 -14.60 -5.35 -16.41
C THR A 21 -15.54 -4.95 -15.29
N VAL A 22 -15.18 -3.90 -14.56
CA VAL A 22 -15.92 -3.40 -13.39
C VAL A 22 -16.39 -1.99 -13.70
N LYS A 23 -17.70 -1.77 -13.62
CA LYS A 23 -18.28 -0.42 -13.73
C LYS A 23 -18.22 0.27 -12.36
N ARG A 24 -17.59 1.43 -12.28
CA ARG A 24 -17.58 2.30 -11.09
C ARG A 24 -18.89 3.04 -10.95
N GLN A 25 -19.16 3.53 -9.75
CA GLN A 25 -20.35 4.35 -9.46
C GLN A 25 -20.38 5.67 -10.24
N GLU A 26 -19.20 6.25 -10.52
CA GLU A 26 -19.04 7.46 -11.37
C GLU A 26 -19.27 7.23 -12.87
N GLY A 27 -19.57 5.99 -13.30
CA GLY A 27 -19.82 5.65 -14.70
C GLY A 27 -18.61 5.07 -15.43
N ASP A 28 -17.40 5.33 -14.94
CA ASP A 28 -16.16 4.80 -15.53
C ASP A 28 -16.02 3.29 -15.39
N THR A 29 -15.59 2.61 -16.45
CA THR A 29 -15.26 1.17 -16.42
C THR A 29 -13.76 0.94 -16.27
N ILE A 30 -13.37 0.17 -15.26
CA ILE A 30 -12.01 -0.36 -15.13
C ILE A 30 -11.98 -1.76 -15.73
N THR A 31 -10.92 -2.05 -16.49
CA THR A 31 -10.59 -3.42 -16.89
C THR A 31 -9.43 -3.93 -16.05
N LEU A 32 -9.63 -5.07 -15.38
CA LEU A 32 -8.66 -5.76 -14.55
C LEU A 32 -8.27 -7.08 -15.21
N VAL A 33 -7.00 -7.47 -15.08
CA VAL A 33 -6.50 -8.78 -15.48
C VAL A 33 -5.99 -9.48 -14.22
N THR A 34 -6.37 -10.74 -14.03
CA THR A 34 -6.01 -11.52 -12.85
C THR A 34 -5.75 -12.98 -13.20
N ASN A 35 -4.88 -13.63 -12.44
CA ASN A 35 -4.68 -15.08 -12.46
C ASN A 35 -5.62 -15.81 -11.46
N ASP A 36 -6.44 -15.08 -10.70
CA ASP A 36 -7.46 -15.64 -9.81
C ASP A 36 -8.72 -16.01 -10.64
N LEU A 37 -8.86 -17.29 -10.94
CA LEU A 37 -9.95 -17.82 -11.76
C LEU A 37 -11.21 -18.14 -10.95
N GLU A 38 -11.07 -18.35 -9.64
CA GLU A 38 -12.13 -18.87 -8.78
C GLU A 38 -12.92 -17.76 -8.10
N ARG A 39 -12.25 -16.70 -7.65
CA ARG A 39 -12.89 -15.64 -6.87
C ARG A 39 -13.93 -14.88 -7.71
N PRO A 40 -15.07 -14.48 -7.13
CA PRO A 40 -16.05 -13.68 -7.84
C PRO A 40 -15.47 -12.33 -8.28
N ALA A 41 -15.96 -11.81 -9.41
CA ALA A 41 -15.49 -10.55 -9.99
C ALA A 41 -15.58 -9.37 -9.01
N VAL A 42 -16.63 -9.33 -8.19
CA VAL A 42 -16.82 -8.33 -7.13
C VAL A 42 -15.73 -8.43 -6.06
N GLY A 43 -15.32 -9.63 -5.68
CA GLY A 43 -14.24 -9.84 -4.72
C GLY A 43 -12.89 -9.34 -5.26
N ILE A 44 -12.61 -9.58 -6.54
CA ILE A 44 -11.39 -9.08 -7.19
C ILE A 44 -11.43 -7.55 -7.32
N ALA A 45 -12.59 -6.97 -7.65
CA ALA A 45 -12.78 -5.53 -7.65
C ALA A 45 -12.54 -4.90 -6.27
N ALA A 46 -13.02 -5.54 -5.20
CA ALA A 46 -12.81 -5.09 -3.82
C ALA A 46 -11.33 -5.15 -3.42
N LEU A 47 -10.61 -6.21 -3.79
CA LEU A 47 -9.17 -6.32 -3.60
C LEU A 47 -8.42 -5.21 -4.36
N TYR A 48 -8.79 -4.97 -5.61
CA TYR A 48 -8.21 -3.90 -6.41
C TYR A 48 -8.45 -2.51 -5.80
N LYS A 49 -9.61 -2.28 -5.17
CA LYS A 49 -9.89 -1.04 -4.43
C LYS A 49 -8.89 -0.81 -3.29
N GLY A 50 -8.35 -1.87 -2.69
CA GLY A 50 -7.30 -1.81 -1.68
C GLY A 50 -5.98 -1.20 -2.18
N ARG A 51 -5.73 -1.14 -3.49
CA ARG A 51 -4.52 -0.54 -4.08
C ARG A 51 -4.29 0.91 -3.61
N TRP A 52 -5.36 1.68 -3.42
CA TRP A 52 -5.28 3.06 -2.92
C TRP A 52 -4.63 3.18 -1.53
N GLN A 53 -4.73 2.14 -0.69
CA GLN A 53 -4.08 2.15 0.62
C GLN A 53 -2.56 2.21 0.52
N ILE A 54 -1.98 1.62 -0.52
CA ILE A 54 -0.53 1.67 -0.78
C ILE A 54 -0.11 3.09 -1.18
N GLU A 55 -0.90 3.78 -1.99
CA GLU A 55 -0.64 5.18 -2.35
C GLU A 55 -0.73 6.10 -1.13
N LEU A 56 -1.71 5.86 -0.25
CA LEU A 56 -1.82 6.58 1.01
C LEU A 56 -0.64 6.31 1.94
N LEU A 57 -0.16 5.07 2.01
CA LEU A 57 1.07 4.71 2.73
C LEU A 57 2.28 5.47 2.19
N PHE A 58 2.49 5.50 0.88
CA PHE A 58 3.61 6.24 0.28
C PHE A 58 3.48 7.75 0.47
N ARG A 59 2.27 8.29 0.39
CA ARG A 59 2.01 9.69 0.70
C ARG A 59 2.38 9.99 2.15
N TRP A 60 1.96 9.14 3.09
CA TRP A 60 2.29 9.28 4.50
C TRP A 60 3.81 9.22 4.73
N ILE A 61 4.51 8.24 4.14
CA ILE A 61 5.97 8.12 4.20
C ILE A 61 6.62 9.42 3.72
N LYS A 62 6.28 9.91 2.53
CA LYS A 62 6.86 11.15 1.99
C LYS A 62 6.57 12.38 2.86
N GLN A 63 5.38 12.43 3.47
CA GLN A 63 4.97 13.59 4.28
C GLN A 63 5.56 13.59 5.69
N HIS A 64 5.76 12.42 6.31
CA HIS A 64 6.05 12.32 7.75
C HIS A 64 7.42 11.75 8.05
N LEU A 65 8.03 11.06 7.09
CA LEU A 65 9.43 10.67 7.13
C LEU A 65 10.28 11.91 6.81
N ARG A 66 10.31 12.87 7.74
CA ARG A 66 11.20 14.03 7.66
C ARG A 66 12.61 13.58 8.00
N ILE A 67 13.33 13.08 6.99
CA ILE A 67 14.77 12.86 7.09
C ILE A 67 15.45 14.24 7.13
N ARG A 68 15.45 14.87 8.30
CA ARG A 68 16.10 16.18 8.50
C ARG A 68 17.62 16.05 8.45
N LYS A 69 18.14 14.88 8.86
CA LYS A 69 19.55 14.51 8.79
C LYS A 69 19.64 13.02 8.46
N PHE A 70 20.48 12.69 7.48
CA PHE A 70 20.89 11.32 7.28
C PHE A 70 21.84 10.93 8.42
N LEU A 71 21.62 9.76 9.02
CA LEU A 71 22.55 9.22 10.02
C LEU A 71 23.89 8.81 9.40
N GLY A 72 23.93 8.62 8.08
CA GLY A 72 25.14 8.44 7.29
C GLY A 72 24.83 8.59 5.79
N ASN A 73 25.83 8.97 5.00
CA ASN A 73 25.69 9.21 3.56
C ASN A 73 25.88 7.96 2.68
N THR A 74 26.05 6.79 3.29
CA THR A 74 26.13 5.51 2.55
C THR A 74 24.74 4.98 2.26
N ASP A 75 24.56 4.33 1.11
CA ASP A 75 23.28 3.73 0.72
C ASP A 75 22.70 2.79 1.81
N ASN A 76 23.54 1.95 2.41
CA ASN A 76 23.11 1.05 3.49
C ASN A 76 22.57 1.80 4.73
N ALA A 77 23.17 2.92 5.11
CA ALA A 77 22.69 3.74 6.22
C ALA A 77 21.32 4.36 5.91
N ILE A 78 21.11 4.81 4.68
CA ILE A 78 19.82 5.35 4.21
C ILE A 78 18.75 4.25 4.21
N ARG A 79 19.07 3.07 3.65
CA ARG A 79 18.18 1.90 3.67
C ARG A 79 17.80 1.52 5.09
N LEU A 80 18.77 1.44 6.00
CA LEU A 80 18.52 1.11 7.40
C LEU A 80 17.62 2.15 8.08
N GLN A 81 17.86 3.44 7.85
CA GLN A 81 17.05 4.53 8.41
C GLN A 81 15.59 4.45 7.90
N LEU A 82 15.39 4.11 6.63
CA LEU A 82 14.06 3.90 6.06
C LEU A 82 13.37 2.67 6.67
N PHE A 83 14.07 1.53 6.78
CA PHE A 83 13.53 0.32 7.40
C PHE A 83 13.15 0.54 8.86
N ALA A 84 14.01 1.19 9.65
CA ALA A 84 13.74 1.51 11.04
C ALA A 84 12.48 2.37 11.20
N ALA A 85 12.33 3.40 10.37
CA ALA A 85 11.16 4.26 10.39
C ALA A 85 9.86 3.54 9.96
N MET A 86 9.93 2.64 8.97
CA MET A 86 8.79 1.79 8.58
C MET A 86 8.38 0.82 9.70
N ILE A 87 9.35 0.20 10.38
CA ILE A 87 9.11 -0.69 11.54
C ILE A 87 8.46 0.09 12.68
N ALA A 88 8.99 1.26 13.03
CA ALA A 88 8.41 2.11 14.07
C ALA A 88 6.95 2.50 13.76
N TYR A 89 6.66 2.86 12.51
CA TYR A 89 5.28 3.16 12.10
C TYR A 89 4.36 1.94 12.20
N ALA A 90 4.82 0.77 11.75
CA ALA A 90 4.05 -0.47 11.87
C ALA A 90 3.73 -0.80 13.33
N LEU A 91 4.70 -0.65 14.24
CA LEU A 91 4.50 -0.84 15.68
C LEU A 91 3.49 0.16 16.25
N LEU A 92 3.58 1.45 15.90
CA LEU A 92 2.62 2.47 16.32
C LEU A 92 1.20 2.15 15.83
N ARG A 93 1.06 1.68 14.58
CA ARG A 93 -0.22 1.23 14.02
C ARG A 93 -0.79 0.02 14.75
N ILE A 94 0.06 -0.96 15.06
CA ILE A 94 -0.35 -2.16 15.82
C ILE A 94 -0.77 -1.76 17.24
N ALA A 95 0.00 -0.91 17.92
CA ALA A 95 -0.30 -0.42 19.26
C ALA A 95 -1.60 0.40 19.30
N ALA A 96 -1.82 1.27 18.31
CA ALA A 96 -3.06 2.03 18.18
C ALA A 96 -4.27 1.11 17.97
N ASN A 97 -4.11 0.08 17.13
CA ASN A 97 -5.18 -0.90 16.89
C ASN A 97 -5.46 -1.77 18.13
N ALA A 98 -4.42 -2.25 18.80
CA ALA A 98 -4.53 -3.08 20.00
C ALA A 98 -5.22 -2.34 21.16
N ASN A 99 -4.92 -1.05 21.32
CA ASN A 99 -5.51 -0.21 22.37
C ASN A 99 -6.78 0.54 21.94
N ARG A 100 -7.33 0.22 20.75
CA ARG A 100 -8.53 0.87 20.18
C ARG A 100 -8.48 2.39 20.24
N ILE A 101 -7.32 2.95 19.93
CA ILE A 101 -7.09 4.39 20.02
C ILE A 101 -7.95 5.08 18.96
N ALA A 102 -8.93 5.87 19.41
CA ALA A 102 -9.85 6.61 18.54
C ALA A 102 -9.21 7.89 17.94
N MET A 103 -8.04 8.29 18.43
CA MET A 103 -7.37 9.50 17.95
C MET A 103 -6.69 9.30 16.59
N PRO A 104 -6.49 10.36 15.79
CA PRO A 104 -5.74 10.27 14.55
C PRO A 104 -4.33 9.72 14.79
N ILE A 105 -3.86 8.83 13.91
CA ILE A 105 -2.56 8.16 14.06
C ILE A 105 -1.40 9.16 14.24
N LEU A 106 -1.49 10.35 13.64
CA LEU A 106 -0.49 11.43 13.76
C LEU A 106 -0.40 11.99 15.18
N ARG A 107 -1.54 12.20 15.82
CA ARG A 107 -1.57 12.66 17.21
C ARG A 107 -1.03 11.60 18.14
N PHE A 108 -1.31 10.33 17.86
CA PHE A 108 -0.74 9.23 18.62
C PHE A 108 0.78 9.15 18.46
N THR A 109 1.29 9.27 17.22
CA THR A 109 2.74 9.27 16.98
C THR A 109 3.44 10.43 17.68
N ASP A 110 2.84 11.62 17.68
CA ASP A 110 3.41 12.80 18.35
C ASP A 110 3.46 12.61 19.87
N LEU A 111 2.39 12.09 20.48
CA LEU A 111 2.32 11.84 21.92
C LEU A 111 3.32 10.77 22.36
N VAL A 112 3.44 9.68 21.60
CA VAL A 112 4.44 8.64 21.87
C VAL A 112 5.86 9.20 21.72
N ALA A 113 6.10 10.04 20.71
CA ALA A 113 7.41 10.68 20.54
C ALA A 113 7.74 11.62 21.72
N GLN A 114 6.78 12.41 22.20
CA GLN A 114 6.96 13.26 23.38
C GLN A 114 7.26 12.41 24.62
N CYS A 115 6.47 11.37 24.90
CA CYS A 115 6.69 10.51 26.08
C CYS A 115 8.03 9.75 26.04
N LEU A 116 8.56 9.42 24.86
CA LEU A 116 9.80 8.66 24.72
C LEU A 116 11.05 9.53 24.63
N PHE A 117 10.96 10.71 24.03
CA PHE A 117 12.13 11.52 23.66
C PHE A 117 12.17 12.89 24.34
N GLU A 118 11.07 13.40 24.88
CA GLU A 118 11.10 14.55 25.79
C GLU A 118 11.08 14.03 27.23
N ARG A 119 12.19 14.27 27.94
CA ARG A 119 12.32 14.15 29.39
C ARG A 119 12.29 15.54 29.99
#